data_AF-X0T690-F1
#
_entry.id   AF-X0T690-F1
#
_cell.length_a   1.000
_cell.length_b   1.000
_cell.length_c   1.000
_cell.angle_alpha   90.00
_cell.angle_beta   90.00
_cell.angle_gamma   90.00
#
_symmetry.space_group_name_H-M   'P 1'
#
loop_
_entity.id
_entity.type
_entity.pdbx_description
1 polymer ?
#
loop_
_entity_poly.entity_id
_entity_poly.type
_entity_poly.pdbx_seq_one_letter_code
_entity_poly.pdbx_strand_id
1 'polypeptide(L)'
;MKAIQTGFGVSWVRATGNLYPKEKRLFEDPYSEKMLSPFFKFFIFIQRSLKINDAIVKSKEKSTPGIMGWLFCRFRYIDDVLKDSITKKEIETVVNLGAGMDCRAYYIPGIK
;
A
#
# COMPACT_ATOMS: atom_id res chain seq x y z
N MET A 1 11.55 -12.29 -13.71
CA MET A 1 11.41 -11.24 -12.66
C MET A 1 11.36 -11.93 -11.31
N LYS A 2 12.14 -11.48 -10.31
CA LYS A 2 12.14 -12.13 -8.98
C LYS A 2 10.98 -11.59 -8.13
N ALA A 3 10.34 -12.42 -7.31
CA ALA A 3 9.21 -12.02 -6.46
C ALA A 3 9.53 -10.84 -5.53
N ILE A 4 10.78 -10.72 -5.08
CA ILE A 4 11.20 -9.59 -4.25
C ILE A 4 11.15 -8.24 -5.00
N GLN A 5 11.41 -8.23 -6.31
CA GLN A 5 11.39 -7.01 -7.12
C GLN A 5 9.96 -6.46 -7.26
N THR A 6 8.98 -7.35 -7.46
CA THR A 6 7.57 -6.96 -7.50
C THR A 6 7.08 -6.53 -6.12
N GLY A 7 7.52 -7.20 -5.05
CA GLY A 7 7.23 -6.81 -3.67
C GLY A 7 7.65 -5.38 -3.34
N PHE A 8 8.88 -4.99 -3.69
CA PHE A 8 9.36 -3.61 -3.51
C PHE A 8 8.53 -2.59 -4.29
N GLY A 9 8.22 -2.88 -5.56
CA GLY A 9 7.43 -1.98 -6.40
C GLY A 9 6.04 -1.71 -5.83
N VAL A 10 5.34 -2.76 -5.40
CA VAL A 10 4.00 -2.65 -4.80
C VAL A 10 4.05 -1.95 -3.44
N SER A 11 5.06 -2.24 -2.61
CA SER A 11 5.27 -1.55 -1.33
C SER A 11 5.54 -0.05 -1.50
N TRP A 12 6.33 0.33 -2.51
CA TRP A 12 6.57 1.74 -2.85
C TRP A 12 5.31 2.45 -3.33
N VAL A 13 4.48 1.80 -4.15
CA VAL A 13 3.17 2.34 -4.55
C VAL A 13 2.25 2.51 -3.34
N ARG A 14 2.26 1.56 -2.41
CA ARG A 14 1.48 1.67 -1.17
C ARG A 14 1.94 2.87 -0.32
N ALA A 15 3.24 3.04 -0.13
CA ALA A 15 3.80 4.19 0.55
C ALA A 15 3.44 5.51 -0.17
N THR A 16 3.53 5.54 -1.50
CA THR A 16 3.12 6.67 -2.37
C THR A 16 1.66 7.08 -2.14
N GLY A 17 0.74 6.10 -2.08
CA GLY A 17 -0.67 6.36 -1.78
C GLY A 17 -0.89 6.84 -0.34
N ASN A 18 -0.07 6.37 0.60
CA ASN A 18 -0.12 6.77 2.00
C ASN A 18 0.45 8.19 2.25
N LEU A 19 1.05 8.85 1.26
CA LEU A 19 1.50 10.26 1.36
C LEU A 19 0.38 11.27 1.18
N TYR A 20 -0.77 10.87 0.61
CA TYR A 20 -1.90 11.78 0.46
C TYR A 20 -2.43 12.26 1.82
N PRO A 21 -2.99 13.49 1.89
CA PRO A 21 -3.72 13.97 3.06
C PRO A 21 -4.81 12.98 3.46
N LYS A 22 -5.11 12.92 4.77
CA LYS A 22 -6.01 11.91 5.32
C LYS A 22 -7.38 11.90 4.63
N GLU A 23 -7.87 13.09 4.27
CA GLU A 23 -9.17 13.30 3.64
C GLU A 23 -9.24 12.73 2.21
N LYS A 24 -8.09 12.51 1.56
CA LYS A 24 -7.98 11.99 0.19
C LYS A 24 -7.46 10.55 0.15
N ARG A 25 -7.01 10.02 1.28
CA ARG A 25 -6.33 8.72 1.33
C ARG A 25 -7.35 7.59 1.32
N LEU A 26 -7.09 6.55 0.53
CA LEU A 26 -7.98 5.38 0.44
C LEU A 26 -7.72 4.30 1.50
N PHE A 27 -6.52 4.28 2.09
CA PHE A 27 -6.10 3.28 3.07
C PHE A 27 -4.96 3.86 3.92
N GLU A 28 -4.69 3.31 5.10
CA GLU A 28 -3.56 3.73 5.94
C GLU A 28 -2.61 2.56 6.18
N ASP A 29 -1.34 2.72 5.83
CA ASP A 29 -0.29 1.73 6.10
C ASP A 29 0.95 2.42 6.71
N PRO A 30 1.13 2.37 8.05
CA PRO A 30 2.22 3.05 8.73
C PRO A 30 3.60 2.37 8.58
N TYR A 31 3.67 1.22 7.90
CA TYR A 31 4.89 0.41 7.79
C TYR A 31 5.41 0.28 6.36
N SER A 32 4.57 0.51 5.34
CA SER A 32 4.95 0.45 3.92
C SER A 32 6.28 1.18 3.60
N GLU A 33 6.43 2.44 4.01
CA GLU A 33 7.69 3.20 3.84
C GLU A 33 8.86 2.58 4.64
N LYS A 34 8.59 2.08 5.85
CA LYS A 34 9.62 1.53 6.76
C LYS A 34 10.25 0.25 6.19
N MET A 35 9.50 -0.53 5.43
CA MET A 35 9.96 -1.76 4.78
C MET A 35 10.87 -1.51 3.57
N LEU A 36 10.87 -0.28 3.02
CA LEU A 36 11.67 0.05 1.85
C LEU A 36 13.17 0.17 2.18
N SER A 37 14.01 -0.08 1.19
CA SER A 37 15.45 0.16 1.30
C SER A 37 15.75 1.68 1.41
N PRO A 38 16.93 2.09 1.91
CA PRO A 38 17.28 3.51 2.04
C PRO A 38 17.12 4.31 0.74
N PHE A 39 17.47 3.71 -0.40
CA PHE A 39 17.31 4.34 -1.72
C PHE A 39 15.84 4.68 -2.02
N PHE A 40 14.91 3.75 -1.80
CA PHE A 40 13.49 4.02 -2.02
C PHE A 40 12.89 4.96 -0.97
N LYS A 41 13.37 4.93 0.27
CA LYS A 41 12.99 5.89 1.31
C LYS A 41 13.35 7.33 0.92
N PHE A 42 14.50 7.53 0.28
CA PHE A 42 14.87 8.83 -0.26
C PHE A 42 13.88 9.36 -1.30
N PHE A 43 13.39 8.51 -2.22
CA PHE A 43 12.34 8.93 -3.17
C PHE A 43 11.02 9.23 -2.47
N ILE A 44 10.61 8.40 -1.50
CA ILE A 44 9.41 8.68 -0.69
C ILE A 44 9.54 10.01 0.05
N PHE A 45 10.73 10.33 0.58
CA PHE A 45 10.99 11.61 1.21
C PHE A 45 10.77 12.78 0.24
N ILE A 46 11.29 12.70 -0.99
CA ILE A 46 11.05 13.72 -2.03
C ILE A 46 9.55 13.81 -2.38
N GLN A 47 8.86 12.67 -2.45
CA GLN A 47 7.43 12.58 -2.74
C GLN A 47 6.53 13.15 -1.63
N ARG A 48 7.06 13.50 -0.44
CA ARG A 48 6.27 14.19 0.60
C ARG A 48 5.71 15.53 0.09
N SER A 49 6.33 16.12 -0.94
CA SER A 49 5.70 17.19 -1.73
C SER A 49 4.55 16.62 -2.59
N LEU A 50 3.31 17.01 -2.28
CA LEU A 50 2.12 16.53 -3.01
C LEU A 50 2.20 16.77 -4.52
N LYS A 51 2.81 17.89 -4.96
CA LYS A 51 3.01 18.16 -6.39
C LYS A 51 3.89 17.12 -7.06
N ILE A 52 4.97 16.70 -6.38
CA ILE A 52 5.88 15.68 -6.88
C ILE A 52 5.20 14.30 -6.85
N ASN A 53 4.48 14.00 -5.77
CA ASN A 53 3.72 12.75 -5.67
C ASN A 53 2.71 12.61 -6.82
N ASP A 54 1.91 13.66 -7.05
CA ASP A 54 0.91 13.70 -8.12
C ASP A 54 1.56 13.60 -9.50
N ALA A 55 2.72 14.23 -9.72
CA ALA A 55 3.45 14.10 -10.98
C ALA A 55 3.89 12.65 -11.23
N ILE A 56 4.38 11.94 -10.21
CA ILE A 56 4.75 10.53 -10.30
C ILE A 56 3.53 9.66 -10.57
N VAL A 57 2.44 9.85 -9.84
CA VAL A 57 1.18 9.11 -10.05
C VAL A 57 0.66 9.32 -11.48
N LYS A 58 0.60 10.57 -11.95
CA LYS A 58 0.18 10.90 -13.33
C LYS A 58 1.10 10.31 -14.39
N SER A 59 2.41 10.32 -14.15
CA SER A 59 3.37 9.70 -15.07
C SER A 59 3.12 8.20 -15.19
N LYS A 60 2.87 7.50 -14.08
CA LYS A 60 2.54 6.06 -14.07
C LYS A 60 1.23 5.77 -14.78
N GLU A 61 0.19 6.56 -14.52
CA GLU A 61 -1.10 6.47 -15.20
C GLU A 61 -0.98 6.71 -16.71
N LYS A 62 -0.09 7.62 -17.14
CA LYS A 62 0.16 7.83 -18.59
C LYS A 62 0.86 6.64 -19.24
N SER A 63 1.84 6.03 -18.56
CA SER A 63 2.57 4.87 -19.08
C SER A 63 1.78 3.57 -19.02
N THR A 64 0.89 3.44 -18.04
CA THR A 64 0.09 2.24 -17.78
C THR A 64 -1.26 2.68 -17.21
N PRO A 65 -2.23 3.02 -18.07
CA PRO A 65 -3.53 3.53 -17.64
C PRO A 65 -4.23 2.60 -16.65
N GLY A 66 -4.70 3.17 -15.53
CA GLY A 66 -5.45 2.50 -14.48
C GLY A 66 -4.60 1.85 -13.38
N ILE A 67 -3.27 1.79 -13.49
CA ILE A 67 -2.43 0.99 -12.59
C ILE A 67 -2.44 1.49 -11.14
N MET A 68 -2.33 2.80 -10.92
CA MET A 68 -2.29 3.39 -9.59
C MET A 68 -3.67 3.31 -8.95
N GLY A 69 -4.72 3.63 -9.71
CA GLY A 69 -6.10 3.47 -9.27
C GLY A 69 -6.42 2.03 -8.85
N TRP A 70 -6.07 1.06 -9.71
CA TRP A 70 -6.26 -0.36 -9.42
C TRP A 70 -5.49 -0.81 -8.16
N LEU A 71 -4.22 -0.44 -8.02
CA LEU A 71 -3.42 -0.80 -6.84
C LEU A 71 -3.99 -0.18 -5.57
N PHE A 72 -4.35 1.10 -5.58
CA PHE A 72 -4.90 1.76 -4.39
C PHE A 72 -6.24 1.16 -3.97
N CYS A 73 -7.15 0.93 -4.93
CA CYS A 73 -8.42 0.27 -4.67
C CYS A 73 -8.23 -1.16 -4.18
N ARG A 74 -7.29 -1.92 -4.77
CA ARG A 74 -6.94 -3.27 -4.31
C ARG A 74 -6.47 -3.27 -2.86
N PHE A 75 -5.62 -2.31 -2.47
CA PHE A 75 -5.15 -2.24 -1.08
C PHE A 75 -6.30 -1.97 -0.11
N ARG A 76 -7.15 -0.98 -0.42
CA ARG A 76 -8.33 -0.65 0.37
C ARG A 76 -9.29 -1.82 0.46
N TYR A 77 -9.64 -2.45 -0.66
CA TYR A 77 -10.60 -3.54 -0.71
C TYR A 77 -10.21 -4.69 0.21
N ILE A 78 -8.95 -5.12 0.17
CA ILE A 78 -8.45 -6.19 1.05
C ILE A 78 -8.49 -5.75 2.52
N ASP A 79 -8.12 -4.50 2.82
CA ASP A 79 -8.17 -3.96 4.18
C ASP A 79 -9.62 -3.93 4.71
N ASP A 80 -10.58 -3.49 3.88
CA ASP A 80 -12.00 -3.39 4.22
C ASP A 80 -12.60 -4.80 4.46
N VAL A 81 -12.38 -5.75 3.54
CA VAL A 81 -12.84 -7.15 3.70
C VAL A 81 -12.30 -7.79 4.97
N LEU A 82 -10.99 -7.65 5.24
CA LEU A 82 -10.39 -8.20 6.45
C LEU A 82 -10.96 -7.57 7.71
N LYS A 83 -11.05 -6.23 7.77
CA LYS A 83 -11.59 -5.54 8.93
C LYS A 83 -13.05 -5.91 9.18
N ASP A 84 -13.86 -5.99 8.14
CA ASP A 84 -15.28 -6.32 8.24
C ASP A 84 -15.48 -7.74 8.75
N SER A 85 -14.81 -8.74 8.14
CA SER A 85 -14.94 -10.14 8.57
C SER A 85 -14.42 -10.37 10.00
N ILE A 86 -13.34 -9.69 10.39
CA ILE A 86 -12.81 -9.76 11.77
C ILE A 86 -13.80 -9.10 12.76
N THR A 87 -14.30 -7.91 12.43
CA THR A 87 -15.22 -7.15 13.31
C THR A 87 -16.53 -7.90 13.52
N LYS A 88 -17.05 -8.54 12.46
CA LYS A 88 -18.26 -9.37 12.50
C LYS A 88 -18.02 -10.76 13.08
N LYS A 89 -16.77 -11.15 13.36
CA LYS A 89 -16.36 -12.47 13.83
C LYS A 89 -16.78 -13.61 12.89
N GLU A 90 -16.76 -13.35 11.59
CA GLU A 90 -17.10 -14.35 10.55
C GLU A 90 -15.95 -15.34 10.28
N ILE A 91 -14.74 -14.96 10.67
CA ILE A 91 -13.51 -15.74 10.47
C ILE A 91 -12.69 -15.78 11.75
N GLU A 92 -12.04 -16.92 12.00
CA GLU A 92 -11.14 -17.11 13.14
C GLU A 92 -9.66 -17.15 12.73
N THR A 93 -9.36 -17.35 11.45
CA THR A 93 -7.99 -17.53 10.94
C THR A 93 -7.83 -16.87 9.58
N VAL A 94 -6.71 -16.16 9.39
CA VAL A 94 -6.32 -15.52 8.14
C VAL A 94 -4.96 -16.05 7.71
N VAL A 95 -4.85 -16.50 6.46
CA VAL A 95 -3.58 -16.94 5.87
C VAL A 95 -3.22 -16.00 4.72
N ASN A 96 -2.10 -15.26 4.85
CA ASN A 96 -1.62 -14.37 3.78
C ASN A 96 -0.59 -15.10 2.90
N LEU A 97 -1.07 -15.66 1.80
CA LEU A 97 -0.25 -16.40 0.84
C LEU A 97 0.55 -15.43 -0.04
N GLY A 98 1.86 -15.65 -0.13
CA GLY A 98 2.74 -14.76 -0.89
C GLY A 98 2.83 -13.35 -0.30
N ALA A 99 2.78 -13.24 1.04
CA ALA A 99 2.70 -11.97 1.77
C ALA A 99 3.73 -10.92 1.35
N GLY A 100 4.93 -11.33 0.95
CA GLY A 100 5.96 -10.42 0.45
C GLY A 100 6.25 -9.29 1.44
N MET A 101 5.94 -8.04 1.06
CA MET A 101 6.11 -6.84 1.89
C MET A 101 4.79 -6.31 2.47
N ASP A 102 3.75 -7.14 2.51
CA ASP A 102 2.47 -6.79 3.13
C ASP A 102 2.62 -6.62 4.65
N CYS A 103 2.10 -5.51 5.16
CA CYS A 103 2.18 -5.14 6.57
C CYS A 103 0.86 -5.27 7.33
N ARG A 104 -0.21 -5.80 6.71
CA ARG A 104 -1.56 -5.86 7.31
C ARG A 104 -1.61 -6.50 8.69
N ALA A 105 -0.86 -7.57 8.90
CA ALA A 105 -0.78 -8.24 10.20
C ALA A 105 -0.25 -7.33 11.34
N TYR A 106 0.45 -6.25 11.01
CA TYR A 106 1.02 -5.32 11.98
C TYR A 106 0.14 -4.10 12.29
N TYR A 107 -0.90 -3.82 11.48
CA TYR A 107 -1.73 -2.62 11.67
C TYR A 107 -3.25 -2.83 11.58
N ILE A 108 -3.74 -3.98 11.09
CA ILE A 108 -5.17 -4.29 11.13
C ILE A 108 -5.51 -4.83 12.53
N PRO A 109 -6.37 -4.15 13.30
CA PRO A 109 -6.78 -4.64 14.62
C PRO A 109 -7.48 -5.99 14.53
N GLY A 110 -7.16 -6.90 15.45
CA GLY A 110 -7.79 -8.23 15.52
C GLY A 110 -7.07 -9.32 14.72
N ILE A 111 -6.09 -8.99 13.87
CA ILE A 111 -5.11 -9.97 13.39
C ILE A 111 -4.09 -10.19 14.50
N LYS A 112 -3.97 -11.43 14.98
CA LYS A 112 -3.07 -11.86 16.06
C LYS A 112 -2.31 -13.11 15.67
#